data_AF-A0A1A7WQI6-F1
#
_entry.id   AF-A0A1A7WQI6-F1
#
_cell.length_a   1.000
_cell.length_b   1.000
_cell.length_c   1.000
_cell.angle_alpha   90.00
_cell.angle_beta   90.00
_cell.angle_gamma   90.00
#
_symmetry.space_group_name_H-M   'P 1'
#
loop_
_entity.id
_entity.type
_entity.pdbx_description
1 polymer ?
#
loop_
_entity_poly.entity_id
_entity_poly.type
_entity_poly.pdbx_seq_one_letter_code
_entity_poly.pdbx_strand_id
1 'polypeptide(L)'
;MSESNTKYIQNLYEFIEQEKMYLQCPEEGPNELRYIIYRSAFNKVIGQTTAYKRLLLNIKSEYDDIIRQLKRREDEVEESEHSVVNNCQQRAAKLNESRVLIESLISFHQTHTAELQEDISNHRSINLNSLIKGLSEDPEVLQKHLKDLETQRAILLDHKSLCVPLEVQPELEAELQATEHHRDQLSSENKHLMVLFKRLRCFMDHLTCWEQGVRCSLQHGNIHLVTHAVTQDKLTFTEELGDVLTEHAQNNHHVLDPCLALATIIYEACR
;
A
#
# COMPACT_ATOMS: atom_id res chain seq x y z
N MET A 1 -23.29 -3.58 48.05
CA MET A 1 -24.01 -3.78 46.79
C MET A 1 -25.49 -3.97 47.13
N SER A 2 -26.39 -3.16 46.57
CA SER A 2 -27.84 -3.30 46.81
C SER A 2 -28.38 -4.54 46.08
N GLU A 3 -29.40 -5.19 46.64
CA GLU A 3 -30.08 -6.37 46.06
C GLU A 3 -30.57 -6.13 44.61
N SER A 4 -30.92 -4.88 44.31
CA SER A 4 -31.28 -4.41 42.96
C SER A 4 -30.14 -4.52 41.95
N ASN A 5 -28.88 -4.27 42.34
CA ASN A 5 -27.73 -4.37 41.45
C ASN A 5 -27.42 -5.83 41.12
N THR A 6 -27.54 -6.73 42.10
CA THR A 6 -27.33 -8.17 41.90
C THR A 6 -28.34 -8.73 40.90
N LYS A 7 -29.62 -8.35 41.02
CA LYS A 7 -30.67 -8.77 40.09
C LYS A 7 -30.44 -8.24 38.67
N TYR A 8 -29.94 -7.01 38.53
CA TYR A 8 -29.61 -6.46 37.22
C TYR A 8 -28.47 -7.23 36.54
N ILE A 9 -27.39 -7.51 37.28
CA ILE A 9 -26.24 -8.26 36.75
C ILE A 9 -26.67 -9.64 36.27
N GLN A 10 -27.53 -10.32 37.04
CA GLN A 10 -28.10 -11.61 36.65
C GLN A 10 -28.89 -11.50 35.33
N ASN A 11 -29.77 -10.51 35.20
CA ASN A 11 -30.51 -10.27 33.96
C ASN A 11 -29.59 -9.94 32.77
N LEU A 12 -28.46 -9.27 33.02
CA LEU A 12 -27.48 -8.95 31.98
C LEU A 12 -26.76 -10.21 31.48
N TYR A 13 -26.39 -11.12 32.38
CA TYR A 13 -25.81 -12.41 32.00
C TYR A 13 -26.81 -13.26 31.21
N GLU A 14 -28.06 -13.35 31.66
CA GLU A 14 -29.12 -14.05 30.93
C GLU A 14 -29.33 -13.47 29.53
N PHE A 15 -29.28 -12.14 29.37
CA PHE A 15 -29.32 -11.49 28.07
C PHE A 15 -28.13 -11.91 27.17
N ILE A 16 -26.90 -11.90 27.69
CA ILE A 16 -25.72 -12.29 26.91
C ILE A 16 -25.83 -13.73 26.42
N GLU A 17 -26.24 -14.65 27.29
CA GLU A 17 -26.37 -16.06 26.93
C GLU A 17 -27.51 -16.31 25.93
N GLN A 18 -28.65 -15.61 26.08
CA GLN A 18 -29.73 -15.68 25.10
C GLN A 18 -29.31 -15.17 23.72
N GLU A 19 -28.58 -14.06 23.64
CA GLU A 19 -28.10 -13.51 22.39
C GLU A 19 -27.05 -14.40 21.72
N LYS A 20 -26.14 -15.01 22.50
CA LYS A 20 -25.18 -16.01 22.00
C LYS A 20 -25.89 -17.20 21.36
N MET A 21 -26.92 -17.72 22.04
CA MET A 21 -27.73 -18.83 21.54
C MET A 21 -28.51 -18.44 20.28
N TYR A 22 -29.11 -17.25 20.26
CA TYR A 22 -29.89 -16.75 19.12
C TYR A 22 -29.03 -16.55 17.86
N LEU A 23 -27.85 -15.96 18.02
CA LEU A 23 -26.92 -15.67 16.91
C LEU A 23 -26.02 -16.86 16.56
N GLN A 24 -26.16 -18.00 17.24
CA GLN A 24 -25.29 -19.18 17.10
C GLN A 24 -23.79 -18.79 17.21
N CYS A 25 -23.48 -17.89 18.14
CA CYS A 25 -22.13 -17.40 18.34
C CYS A 25 -21.24 -18.57 18.83
N PRO A 26 -20.08 -18.82 18.21
CA PRO A 26 -19.13 -19.83 18.70
C PRO A 26 -18.73 -19.57 20.16
N GLU A 27 -18.44 -20.63 20.91
CA GLU A 27 -17.99 -20.59 22.32
C GLU A 27 -16.57 -20.02 22.47
N GLU A 28 -15.69 -20.21 21.48
CA GLU A 28 -14.30 -19.74 21.50
C GLU A 28 -13.90 -18.97 20.24
N GLY A 29 -12.84 -18.15 20.37
CA GLY A 29 -12.22 -17.42 19.26
C GLY A 29 -12.74 -15.99 19.00
N PRO A 30 -11.99 -15.20 18.22
CA PRO A 30 -12.42 -13.89 17.75
C PRO A 30 -13.59 -14.06 16.76
N ASN A 31 -14.72 -13.43 17.04
CA ASN A 31 -15.92 -13.50 16.21
C ASN A 31 -16.65 -12.15 16.22
N GLU A 32 -17.06 -11.66 15.05
CA GLU A 32 -17.77 -10.38 14.91
C GLU A 32 -19.08 -10.35 15.70
N LEU A 33 -19.81 -11.47 15.73
CA LEU A 33 -21.06 -11.62 16.48
C LEU A 33 -20.81 -11.45 17.98
N ARG A 34 -19.70 -12.00 18.48
CA ARG A 34 -19.31 -11.85 19.89
C ARG A 34 -19.08 -10.38 20.25
N TYR A 35 -18.40 -9.63 19.39
CA TYR A 35 -18.24 -8.18 19.57
C TYR A 35 -19.59 -7.46 19.63
N ILE A 36 -20.52 -7.78 18.71
CA ILE A 36 -21.86 -7.18 18.66
C ILE A 36 -22.65 -7.45 19.95
N ILE A 37 -22.60 -8.69 20.47
CA ILE A 37 -23.29 -9.09 21.71
C ILE A 37 -22.73 -8.31 22.90
N TYR A 38 -21.41 -8.31 23.09
CA TYR A 38 -20.79 -7.61 24.24
C TYR A 38 -20.94 -6.09 24.14
N ARG A 39 -20.89 -5.51 22.93
CA ARG A 39 -21.18 -4.09 22.71
C ARG A 39 -22.62 -3.74 23.13
N SER A 40 -23.58 -4.60 22.80
CA SER A 40 -24.98 -4.42 23.19
C SER A 40 -25.17 -4.55 24.71
N ALA A 41 -24.50 -5.52 25.33
CA ALA A 41 -24.49 -5.66 26.79
C ALA A 41 -23.87 -4.43 27.49
N PHE A 42 -22.75 -3.91 26.98
CA PHE A 42 -22.11 -2.71 27.52
C PHE A 42 -23.00 -1.47 27.41
N ASN A 43 -23.74 -1.32 26.30
CA ASN A 43 -24.74 -0.26 26.15
C ASN A 43 -25.85 -0.34 27.21
N LYS A 44 -26.30 -1.55 27.57
CA LYS A 44 -27.27 -1.74 28.67
C LYS A 44 -26.69 -1.26 30.00
N VAL A 45 -25.40 -1.51 30.28
CA VAL A 45 -24.71 -1.06 31.51
C VAL A 45 -24.62 0.48 31.55
N ILE A 46 -24.25 1.11 30.43
CA ILE A 46 -24.24 2.57 30.29
C ILE A 46 -25.64 3.16 30.54
N GLY A 47 -26.68 2.49 30.04
CA GLY A 47 -28.06 2.93 30.21
C GLY A 47 -28.55 2.91 31.67
N GLN A 48 -28.02 2.02 32.50
CA GLN A 48 -28.43 1.89 33.90
C GLN A 48 -27.74 2.89 34.84
N THR A 49 -26.50 3.29 34.55
CA THR A 49 -25.75 4.21 35.43
C THR A 49 -25.97 5.68 35.05
N THR A 50 -26.10 6.53 36.06
CA THR A 50 -26.17 7.99 35.88
C THR A 50 -24.87 8.67 36.31
N ALA A 51 -24.22 8.20 37.38
CA ALA A 51 -23.01 8.80 37.94
C ALA A 51 -21.76 8.61 37.05
N TYR A 52 -21.60 7.44 36.44
CA TYR A 52 -20.40 7.09 35.66
C TYR A 52 -20.64 7.06 34.15
N LYS A 53 -21.81 7.51 33.70
CA LYS A 53 -22.26 7.40 32.31
C LYS A 53 -21.26 8.01 31.32
N ARG A 54 -20.77 9.22 31.62
CA ARG A 54 -19.80 9.94 30.78
C ARG A 54 -18.48 9.17 30.67
N LEU A 55 -17.96 8.64 31.78
CA LEU A 55 -16.73 7.86 31.79
C LEU A 55 -16.86 6.58 30.96
N LEU A 56 -17.97 5.83 31.13
CA LEU A 56 -18.21 4.61 30.35
C LEU A 56 -18.41 4.89 28.86
N LEU A 57 -19.04 6.02 28.49
CA LEU A 57 -19.14 6.45 27.10
C LEU A 57 -17.76 6.78 26.50
N ASN A 58 -16.90 7.47 27.25
CA ASN A 58 -15.54 7.77 26.80
C ASN A 58 -14.71 6.50 26.61
N ILE A 59 -14.76 5.57 27.58
CA ILE A 59 -14.10 4.27 27.46
C ILE A 59 -14.63 3.53 26.22
N LYS A 60 -15.96 3.49 26.03
CA LYS A 60 -16.55 2.85 24.85
C LYS A 60 -16.04 3.48 23.55
N SER A 61 -15.98 4.80 23.44
CA SER A 61 -15.51 5.47 22.23
C SER A 61 -14.03 5.18 21.96
N GLU A 62 -13.18 5.18 22.99
CA GLU A 62 -11.75 4.85 22.83
C GLU A 62 -11.56 3.43 22.29
N TYR A 63 -12.26 2.44 22.84
CA TYR A 63 -12.20 1.07 22.35
C TYR A 63 -12.81 0.91 20.95
N ASP A 64 -13.95 1.55 20.67
CA ASP A 64 -14.56 1.53 19.33
C ASP A 64 -13.62 2.15 18.27
N ASP A 65 -12.86 3.20 18.64
CA ASP A 65 -11.90 3.83 17.75
C ASP A 65 -10.66 2.96 17.52
N ILE A 66 -10.12 2.32 18.57
CA ILE A 66 -9.01 1.37 18.45
C ILE A 66 -9.41 0.18 17.56
N ILE A 67 -10.57 -0.42 17.81
CA ILE A 67 -11.07 -1.55 17.00
C ILE A 67 -11.23 -1.14 15.54
N ARG A 68 -11.76 0.06 15.27
CA ARG A 68 -11.89 0.59 13.90
C ARG A 68 -10.53 0.83 13.24
N GLN A 69 -9.51 1.23 13.98
CA GLN A 69 -8.16 1.38 13.45
C GLN A 69 -7.51 0.02 13.15
N LEU A 70 -7.69 -0.97 14.02
CA LEU A 70 -7.16 -2.32 13.81
C LEU A 70 -7.76 -2.97 12.56
N LYS A 71 -9.10 -2.92 12.41
CA LYS A 71 -9.79 -3.43 11.21
C LYS A 71 -9.28 -2.78 9.93
N ARG A 72 -9.17 -1.44 9.91
CA ARG A 72 -8.63 -0.72 8.75
C ARG A 72 -7.22 -1.16 8.37
N ARG A 73 -6.34 -1.38 9.36
CA ARG A 73 -4.97 -1.85 9.09
C ARG A 73 -4.96 -3.28 8.54
N GLU A 74 -5.86 -4.14 9.03
CA GLU A 74 -6.02 -5.50 8.53
C GLU A 74 -6.50 -5.48 7.07
N ASP A 75 -7.53 -4.70 6.75
CA ASP A 75 -8.04 -4.51 5.39
C ASP A 75 -6.95 -3.97 4.43
N GLU A 76 -6.17 -2.97 4.88
CA GLU A 76 -5.05 -2.39 4.11
C GLU A 76 -3.94 -3.42 3.84
N VAL A 77 -3.63 -4.27 4.83
CA VAL A 77 -2.63 -5.34 4.66
C VAL A 77 -3.14 -6.37 3.66
N GLU A 78 -4.38 -6.85 3.78
CA GLU A 78 -4.99 -7.79 2.84
C GLU A 78 -5.02 -7.23 1.42
N GLU A 79 -5.41 -5.98 1.23
CA GLU A 79 -5.44 -5.32 -0.09
C GLU A 79 -4.03 -5.20 -0.69
N SER A 80 -3.04 -4.86 0.14
CA SER A 80 -1.64 -4.77 -0.29
C SER A 80 -1.07 -6.14 -0.68
N GLU A 81 -1.39 -7.20 0.07
CA GLU A 81 -0.97 -8.56 -0.22
C GLU A 81 -1.60 -9.07 -1.51
N HIS A 82 -2.91 -8.86 -1.70
CA HIS A 82 -3.60 -9.21 -2.94
C HIS A 82 -3.01 -8.50 -4.16
N SER A 83 -2.68 -7.21 -4.04
CA SER A 83 -2.03 -6.46 -5.12
C SER A 83 -0.64 -7.02 -5.46
N VAL A 84 0.19 -7.33 -4.46
CA VAL A 84 1.52 -7.92 -4.66
C VAL A 84 1.42 -9.29 -5.33
N VAL A 85 0.52 -10.15 -4.84
CA VAL A 85 0.29 -11.49 -5.41
C VAL A 85 -0.16 -11.41 -6.86
N ASN A 86 -1.12 -10.54 -7.18
CA ASN A 86 -1.61 -10.35 -8.55
C ASN A 86 -0.50 -9.86 -9.49
N ASN A 87 0.29 -8.88 -9.07
CA ASN A 87 1.43 -8.39 -9.84
C ASN A 87 2.48 -9.49 -10.09
N CYS A 88 2.81 -10.27 -9.06
CA CYS A 88 3.72 -11.40 -9.17
C CYS A 88 3.20 -12.47 -10.13
N GLN A 89 1.92 -12.84 -10.05
CA GLN A 89 1.29 -13.81 -10.96
C GLN A 89 1.29 -13.33 -12.40
N GLN A 90 0.92 -12.07 -12.65
CA GLN A 90 0.91 -11.50 -14.00
C GLN A 90 2.31 -11.48 -14.61
N ARG A 91 3.33 -11.16 -13.80
CA ARG A 91 4.73 -11.17 -14.24
C ARG A 91 5.23 -12.58 -14.50
N ALA A 92 4.85 -13.56 -13.68
CA ALA A 92 5.15 -14.96 -13.89
C ALA A 92 4.53 -15.50 -15.20
N ALA A 93 3.28 -15.13 -15.50
CA ALA A 93 2.61 -15.51 -16.75
C ALA A 93 3.36 -15.00 -17.99
N LYS A 94 3.72 -13.69 -18.01
CA LYS A 94 4.51 -13.09 -19.09
C LYS A 94 5.88 -13.76 -19.28
N LEU A 95 6.55 -14.09 -18.17
CA LEU A 95 7.84 -14.79 -18.22
C LEU A 95 7.69 -16.22 -18.77
N ASN A 96 6.61 -16.91 -18.42
CA ASN A 96 6.35 -18.24 -18.94
C ASN A 96 6.01 -18.22 -20.45
N GLU A 97 5.25 -17.23 -20.92
CA GLU A 97 5.01 -17.02 -22.36
C GLU A 97 6.33 -16.80 -23.12
N SER A 98 7.20 -15.93 -22.61
CA SER A 98 8.53 -15.68 -23.19
C SER A 98 9.41 -16.94 -23.20
N ARG A 99 9.41 -17.71 -22.10
CA ARG A 99 10.11 -18.99 -22.02
C ARG A 99 9.67 -19.94 -23.12
N VAL A 100 8.36 -20.10 -23.33
CA VAL A 100 7.80 -20.99 -24.37
C VAL A 100 8.21 -20.53 -25.77
N LEU A 101 8.23 -19.23 -26.04
CA LEU A 101 8.71 -18.69 -27.32
C LEU A 101 10.20 -18.97 -27.55
N ILE A 102 11.02 -18.81 -26.52
CA ILE A 102 12.46 -19.11 -26.61
C ILE A 102 12.67 -20.62 -26.85
N GLU A 103 11.93 -21.48 -26.16
CA GLU A 103 12.00 -22.93 -26.34
C GLU A 103 11.63 -23.34 -27.78
N SER A 104 10.60 -22.72 -28.37
CA SER A 104 10.23 -23.00 -29.76
C SER A 104 11.29 -22.53 -30.76
N LEU A 105 11.89 -21.36 -30.52
CA LEU A 105 12.94 -20.80 -31.37
C LEU A 105 14.22 -21.66 -31.33
N ILE A 106 14.59 -22.14 -30.14
CA ILE A 106 15.71 -23.07 -29.96
C ILE A 106 15.46 -24.36 -30.74
N SER A 107 14.26 -24.94 -30.60
CA SER A 107 13.91 -26.17 -31.33
C SER A 107 13.99 -25.96 -32.84
N PHE A 108 13.47 -24.84 -33.34
CA PHE A 108 13.55 -24.49 -34.77
C PHE A 108 15.00 -24.42 -35.26
N HIS A 109 15.87 -23.70 -34.54
CA HIS A 109 17.27 -23.59 -34.91
C HIS A 109 18.02 -24.92 -34.84
N GLN A 110 17.69 -25.78 -33.88
CA GLN A 110 18.27 -27.12 -33.79
C GLN A 110 17.92 -27.97 -35.01
N THR A 111 16.67 -27.95 -35.46
CA THR A 111 16.23 -28.66 -36.67
C THR A 111 16.96 -28.14 -37.91
N HIS A 112 16.98 -26.82 -38.12
CA HIS A 112 17.64 -26.22 -39.27
C HIS A 112 19.16 -26.47 -39.28
N THR A 113 19.78 -26.50 -38.11
CA THR A 113 21.22 -26.82 -38.00
C THR A 113 21.48 -28.28 -38.38
N ALA A 114 20.61 -29.21 -37.97
CA ALA A 114 20.73 -30.62 -38.35
C ALA A 114 20.57 -30.83 -39.86
N GLU A 115 19.58 -30.17 -40.49
CA GLU A 115 19.37 -30.19 -41.94
C GLU A 115 20.59 -29.68 -42.70
N LEU A 116 21.13 -28.51 -42.32
CA LEU A 116 22.35 -27.97 -42.93
C LEU A 116 23.56 -28.90 -42.76
N GLN A 117 23.66 -29.57 -41.62
CA GLN A 117 24.75 -30.49 -41.34
C GLN A 117 24.64 -31.78 -42.16
N GLU A 118 23.43 -32.25 -42.42
CA GLU A 118 23.14 -33.33 -43.36
C GLU A 118 23.51 -32.93 -44.79
N ASP A 119 23.09 -31.74 -45.25
CA ASP A 119 23.45 -31.20 -46.58
C ASP A 119 24.96 -31.07 -46.77
N ILE A 120 25.68 -30.55 -45.77
CA ILE A 120 27.16 -30.47 -45.79
C ILE A 120 27.79 -31.86 -45.92
N SER A 121 27.23 -32.86 -45.23
CA SER A 121 27.74 -34.24 -45.29
C SER A 121 27.46 -34.90 -46.65
N ASN A 122 26.27 -34.66 -47.21
CA ASN A 122 25.87 -35.10 -48.54
C ASN A 122 26.78 -34.48 -49.61
N HIS A 123 27.03 -33.17 -49.55
CA HIS A 123 27.90 -32.47 -50.50
C HIS A 123 29.39 -32.85 -50.37
N ARG A 124 29.89 -33.15 -49.16
CA ARG A 124 31.25 -33.68 -49.00
C ARG A 124 31.44 -35.07 -49.60
N SER A 125 30.36 -35.85 -49.77
CA SER A 125 30.41 -37.15 -50.44
C SER A 125 30.46 -37.06 -51.98
N ILE A 126 30.16 -35.88 -52.55
CA ILE A 126 30.21 -35.67 -54.00
C ILE A 126 31.66 -35.43 -54.41
N ASN A 127 32.22 -36.37 -55.16
CA ASN A 127 33.57 -36.29 -55.70
C ASN A 127 33.74 -35.01 -56.53
N LEU A 128 34.71 -34.15 -56.16
CA LEU A 128 35.05 -32.88 -56.82
C LEU A 128 35.21 -32.96 -58.35
N ASN A 129 35.44 -34.16 -58.90
CA ASN A 129 35.52 -34.40 -60.33
C ASN A 129 34.16 -34.34 -61.07
N SER A 130 33.01 -34.37 -60.37
CA SER A 130 31.67 -34.24 -61.01
C SER A 130 31.18 -32.80 -61.13
N LEU A 131 31.63 -31.89 -60.24
CA LEU A 131 31.10 -30.52 -60.15
C LEU A 131 31.57 -29.61 -61.30
N ILE A 132 32.76 -29.90 -61.88
CA ILE A 132 33.28 -29.17 -63.05
C ILE A 132 32.49 -29.53 -64.33
N LYS A 133 31.69 -30.60 -64.32
CA LYS A 133 30.92 -31.07 -65.48
C LYS A 133 29.55 -30.39 -65.63
N GLY A 134 29.18 -29.50 -64.70
CA GLY A 134 27.81 -29.00 -64.52
C GLY A 134 27.56 -27.53 -64.84
N LEU A 135 28.34 -26.89 -65.73
CA LEU A 135 27.85 -25.67 -66.40
C LEU A 135 26.83 -26.11 -67.47
N SER A 136 25.63 -26.49 -67.02
CA SER A 136 24.53 -26.86 -67.91
C SER A 136 23.74 -25.61 -68.27
N GLU A 137 23.77 -25.26 -69.56
CA GLU A 137 23.00 -24.19 -70.21
C GLU A 137 21.50 -24.57 -70.36
N ASP A 138 20.92 -25.22 -69.36
CA ASP A 138 19.54 -25.69 -69.41
C ASP A 138 18.58 -24.61 -68.88
N PRO A 139 17.76 -23.99 -69.75
CA PRO A 139 16.91 -22.87 -69.38
C PRO A 139 15.86 -23.21 -68.29
N GLU A 140 15.44 -24.47 -68.19
CA GLU A 140 14.41 -24.89 -67.22
C GLU A 140 14.94 -24.94 -65.79
N VAL A 141 16.20 -25.35 -65.61
CA VAL A 141 16.89 -25.35 -64.30
C VAL A 141 17.13 -23.92 -63.83
N LEU A 142 17.52 -23.03 -64.76
CA LEU A 142 17.72 -21.61 -64.47
C LEU A 142 16.41 -20.93 -64.08
N GLN A 143 15.31 -21.27 -64.75
CA GLN A 143 13.98 -20.74 -64.46
C GLN A 143 13.46 -21.20 -63.09
N LYS A 144 13.70 -22.47 -62.72
CA LYS A 144 13.38 -22.97 -61.38
C LYS A 144 14.16 -22.22 -60.30
N HIS A 145 15.47 -22.04 -60.50
CA HIS A 145 16.31 -21.32 -59.54
C HIS A 145 15.90 -19.85 -59.39
N LEU A 146 15.51 -19.19 -60.50
CA LEU A 146 15.00 -17.82 -60.46
C LEU A 146 13.71 -17.72 -59.63
N LYS A 147 12.80 -18.67 -59.79
CA LYS A 147 11.55 -18.75 -59.01
C LYS A 147 11.81 -18.98 -57.51
N ASP A 148 12.81 -19.80 -57.18
CA ASP A 148 13.22 -20.04 -55.79
C ASP A 148 13.80 -18.75 -55.17
N LEU A 149 14.63 -18.01 -55.91
CA LEU A 149 15.16 -16.72 -55.47
C LEU A 149 14.08 -15.65 -55.30
N GLU A 150 13.07 -15.61 -56.18
CA GLU A 150 11.92 -14.71 -56.04
C GLU A 150 11.11 -15.02 -54.77
N THR A 151 10.91 -16.30 -54.48
CA THR A 151 10.22 -16.76 -53.26
C THR A 151 11.01 -16.39 -52.01
N GLN A 152 12.34 -16.61 -52.02
CA GLN A 152 13.22 -16.24 -50.91
C GLN A 152 13.25 -14.72 -50.69
N ARG A 153 13.26 -13.92 -51.76
CA ARG A 153 13.16 -12.46 -51.68
C ARG A 153 11.83 -12.00 -51.07
N ALA A 154 10.72 -12.65 -51.41
CA ALA A 154 9.41 -12.34 -50.83
C ALA A 154 9.39 -12.60 -49.32
N ILE A 155 9.94 -13.73 -48.87
CA ILE A 155 10.07 -14.08 -47.44
C ILE A 155 10.94 -13.05 -46.70
N LEU A 156 12.07 -12.65 -47.28
CA LEU A 156 12.96 -11.66 -46.66
C LEU A 156 12.33 -10.27 -46.57
N LEU A 157 11.53 -9.86 -47.55
CA LEU A 157 10.80 -8.58 -47.51
C LEU A 157 9.69 -8.59 -46.47
N ASP A 158 8.99 -9.72 -46.31
CA ASP A 158 8.00 -9.93 -45.25
C ASP A 158 8.65 -9.83 -43.87
N HIS A 159 9.77 -10.53 -43.66
CA HIS A 159 10.57 -10.43 -42.43
C HIS A 159 11.06 -9.00 -42.15
N LYS A 160 11.53 -8.28 -43.18
CA LYS A 160 11.96 -6.89 -43.04
C LYS A 160 10.84 -5.97 -42.56
N SER A 161 9.59 -6.26 -42.93
CA SER A 161 8.42 -5.48 -42.50
C SER A 161 8.07 -5.65 -41.01
N LEU A 162 8.54 -6.75 -40.39
CA LEU A 162 8.34 -7.08 -38.98
C LEU A 162 9.44 -6.51 -38.07
N CYS A 163 10.50 -5.94 -38.63
CA CYS A 163 11.61 -5.36 -37.88
C CYS A 163 11.45 -3.84 -37.73
N VAL A 164 11.82 -3.31 -36.55
CA VAL A 164 11.95 -1.86 -36.34
C VAL A 164 13.10 -1.35 -37.20
N PRO A 165 12.91 -0.28 -38.00
CA PRO A 165 13.99 0.32 -38.77
C PRO A 165 15.17 0.70 -37.87
N LEU A 166 16.39 0.34 -38.29
CA LEU A 166 17.63 0.63 -37.56
C LEU A 166 17.81 2.15 -37.32
N GLU A 167 17.19 2.97 -38.14
CA GLU A 167 17.21 4.42 -38.07
C GLU A 167 16.43 4.97 -36.85
N VAL A 168 15.39 4.27 -36.37
CA VAL A 168 14.51 4.72 -35.27
C VAL A 168 14.92 4.11 -33.91
N GLN A 169 15.67 3.00 -33.94
CA GLN A 169 16.18 2.35 -32.73
C GLN A 169 16.93 3.28 -31.76
N PRO A 170 17.88 4.13 -32.19
CA PRO A 170 18.60 5.00 -31.26
C PRO A 170 17.71 6.10 -30.65
N GLU A 171 16.69 6.55 -31.38
CA GLU A 171 15.72 7.54 -30.91
C GLU A 171 14.83 6.95 -29.81
N LEU A 172 14.31 5.74 -30.04
CA LEU A 172 13.50 5.02 -29.06
C LEU A 172 14.30 4.67 -27.79
N GLU A 173 15.58 4.29 -27.94
CA GLU A 173 16.48 4.03 -26.81
C GLU A 173 16.75 5.31 -26.00
N ALA A 174 16.92 6.45 -26.68
CA ALA A 174 17.10 7.75 -26.02
C ALA A 174 15.83 8.18 -25.27
N GLU A 175 14.64 7.99 -25.84
CA GLU A 175 13.37 8.26 -25.15
C GLU A 175 13.18 7.34 -23.93
N LEU A 176 13.51 6.05 -24.06
CA LEU A 176 13.47 5.11 -22.96
C LEU A 176 14.40 5.58 -21.83
N GLN A 177 15.65 5.93 -22.15
CA GLN A 177 16.61 6.40 -21.16
C GLN A 177 16.18 7.70 -20.48
N ALA A 178 15.59 8.64 -21.24
CA ALA A 178 15.06 9.89 -20.70
C ALA A 178 13.89 9.65 -19.74
N THR A 179 12.97 8.76 -20.10
CA THR A 179 11.82 8.40 -19.25
C THR A 179 12.26 7.64 -17.99
N GLU A 180 13.26 6.77 -18.08
CA GLU A 180 13.86 6.12 -16.92
C GLU A 180 14.51 7.12 -15.97
N HIS A 181 15.30 8.07 -16.48
CA HIS A 181 15.93 9.09 -15.65
C HIS A 181 14.88 9.97 -14.95
N HIS A 182 13.81 10.35 -15.66
CA HIS A 182 12.72 11.11 -15.08
C HIS A 182 11.99 10.35 -13.98
N ARG A 183 11.72 9.05 -14.18
CA ARG A 183 11.14 8.17 -13.15
C ARG A 183 12.02 8.11 -11.91
N ASP A 184 13.33 7.97 -12.09
CA ASP A 184 14.28 7.88 -10.98
C ASP A 184 14.36 9.19 -10.20
N GLN A 185 14.32 10.33 -10.90
CA GLN A 185 14.21 11.66 -10.27
C GLN A 185 12.93 11.75 -9.42
N LEU A 186 11.77 11.46 -9.99
CA LEU A 186 10.49 11.48 -9.25
C LEU A 186 10.50 10.51 -8.06
N SER A 187 11.13 9.34 -8.20
CA SER A 187 11.31 8.39 -7.09
C SER A 187 12.14 8.99 -5.96
N SER A 188 13.20 9.72 -6.28
CA SER A 188 14.06 10.39 -5.29
C SER A 188 13.32 11.53 -4.56
N GLU A 189 12.56 12.34 -5.30
CA GLU A 189 11.74 13.42 -4.75
C GLU A 189 10.63 12.88 -3.85
N ASN A 190 9.95 11.81 -4.27
CA ASN A 190 8.94 11.14 -3.46
C ASN A 190 9.52 10.57 -2.16
N LYS A 191 10.71 9.97 -2.20
CA LYS A 191 11.41 9.52 -0.98
C LYS A 191 11.72 10.68 -0.06
N HIS A 192 12.18 11.81 -0.60
CA HIS A 192 12.45 13.01 0.19
C HIS A 192 11.16 13.57 0.85
N LEU A 193 10.07 13.69 0.09
CA LEU A 193 8.76 14.11 0.58
C LEU A 193 8.24 13.18 1.68
N MET A 194 8.41 11.86 1.53
CA MET A 194 8.05 10.91 2.58
C MET A 194 8.80 11.15 3.89
N VAL A 195 10.10 11.46 3.83
CA VAL A 195 10.90 11.77 5.02
C VAL A 195 10.40 13.05 5.68
N LEU A 196 10.13 14.10 4.89
CA LEU A 196 9.57 15.35 5.40
C LEU A 196 8.20 15.14 6.06
N PHE A 197 7.33 14.37 5.41
CA PHE A 197 6.01 14.03 5.95
C PHE A 197 6.10 13.27 7.27
N LYS A 198 7.01 12.30 7.37
CA LYS A 198 7.27 11.57 8.63
C LYS A 198 7.73 12.51 9.75
N ARG A 199 8.65 13.44 9.45
CA ARG A 199 9.13 14.42 10.44
C ARG A 199 8.00 15.35 10.90
N LEU A 200 7.21 15.86 9.95
CA LEU A 200 6.06 16.71 10.25
C LEU A 200 5.03 15.96 11.11
N ARG A 201 4.76 14.69 10.79
CA ARG A 201 3.88 13.85 11.59
C ARG A 201 4.37 13.68 13.02
N CYS A 202 5.65 13.36 13.23
CA CYS A 202 6.22 13.26 14.57
C CYS A 202 6.10 14.58 15.35
N PHE A 203 6.29 15.72 14.67
CA PHE A 203 6.10 17.02 15.28
C PHE A 203 4.64 17.26 15.69
N MET A 204 3.67 16.93 14.82
CA MET A 204 2.23 17.02 15.15
C MET A 204 1.84 16.08 16.30
N ASP A 205 2.34 14.85 16.32
CA ASP A 205 2.11 13.90 17.42
C ASP A 205 2.64 14.45 18.77
N HIS A 206 3.76 15.19 18.73
CA HIS A 206 4.30 15.83 19.91
C HIS A 206 3.44 17.02 20.39
N LEU A 207 2.99 17.88 19.47
CA LEU A 207 2.10 18.99 19.78
C LEU A 207 0.78 18.51 20.41
N THR A 208 0.16 17.48 19.82
CA THR A 208 -1.08 16.90 20.35
C THR A 208 -0.88 16.26 21.73
N CYS A 209 0.27 15.61 21.98
CA CYS A 209 0.62 15.09 23.29
C CYS A 209 0.71 16.20 24.35
N TRP A 210 1.32 17.34 24.00
CA TRP A 210 1.39 18.50 24.87
C TRP A 210 0.04 19.14 25.15
N GLU A 211 -0.79 19.35 24.12
CA GLU A 211 -2.15 19.87 24.28
C GLU A 211 -2.96 18.98 25.23
N GLN A 212 -2.88 17.66 25.05
CA GLN A 212 -3.56 16.70 25.90
C GLN A 212 -3.00 16.69 27.33
N GLY A 213 -1.68 16.85 27.49
CA GLY A 213 -1.03 16.96 28.79
C GLY A 213 -1.47 18.22 29.56
N VAL A 214 -1.62 19.35 28.87
CA VAL A 214 -2.14 20.59 29.44
C VAL A 214 -3.62 20.43 29.80
N ARG A 215 -4.46 19.89 28.90
CA ARG A 215 -5.87 19.58 29.20
C ARG A 215 -6.01 18.70 30.44
N CYS A 216 -5.22 17.63 30.54
CA CYS A 216 -5.23 16.74 31.69
C CYS A 216 -4.81 17.48 32.98
N SER A 217 -3.75 18.28 32.93
CA SER A 217 -3.29 19.06 34.09
C SER A 217 -4.35 20.03 34.59
N LEU A 218 -5.02 20.72 33.67
CA LEU A 218 -6.11 21.65 33.97
C LEU A 218 -7.34 20.93 34.56
N GLN A 219 -7.73 19.78 34.02
CA GLN A 219 -8.84 18.97 34.55
C GLN A 219 -8.62 18.53 36.01
N HIS A 220 -7.36 18.32 36.41
CA HIS A 220 -7.01 17.94 37.78
C HIS A 220 -6.69 19.15 38.68
N GLY A 221 -6.92 20.38 38.21
CA GLY A 221 -6.68 21.61 38.98
C GLY A 221 -5.20 21.98 39.15
N ASN A 222 -4.29 21.34 38.41
CA ASN A 222 -2.84 21.54 38.53
C ASN A 222 -2.34 22.69 37.63
N ILE A 223 -2.96 23.87 37.75
CA ILE A 223 -2.62 25.03 36.90
C ILE A 223 -1.17 25.47 37.07
N HIS A 224 -0.60 25.32 38.27
CA HIS A 224 0.81 25.67 38.53
C HIS A 224 1.80 24.87 37.68
N LEU A 225 1.47 23.63 37.33
CA LEU A 225 2.30 22.82 36.44
C LEU A 225 2.31 23.41 35.02
N VAL A 226 1.14 23.84 34.54
CA VAL A 226 0.99 24.51 33.26
C VAL A 226 1.71 25.86 33.26
N THR A 227 1.57 26.66 34.33
CA THR A 227 2.32 27.90 34.51
C THR A 227 3.83 27.66 34.45
N HIS A 228 4.34 26.64 35.13
CA HIS A 228 5.76 26.30 35.08
C HIS A 228 6.21 25.84 33.69
N ALA A 229 5.39 25.07 32.98
CA ALA A 229 5.71 24.61 31.64
C ALA A 229 5.76 25.76 30.61
N VAL A 230 4.81 26.71 30.70
CA VAL A 230 4.76 27.92 29.85
C VAL A 230 5.90 28.88 30.19
N THR A 231 6.15 29.17 31.47
CA THR A 231 7.19 30.14 31.88
C THR A 231 8.62 29.65 31.67
N GLN A 232 8.81 28.37 31.39
CA GLN A 232 10.12 27.76 31.14
C GLN A 232 10.32 27.38 29.65
N ASP A 233 9.43 27.80 28.75
CA ASP A 233 9.43 27.45 27.32
C ASP A 233 9.56 25.93 27.08
N LYS A 234 8.94 25.13 27.95
CA LYS A 234 8.94 23.66 27.83
C LYS A 234 7.85 23.15 26.89
N LEU A 235 7.02 24.05 26.37
CA LEU A 235 5.92 23.80 25.44
C LEU A 235 6.18 24.61 24.17
N THR A 236 5.87 24.04 23.01
CA THR A 236 5.71 24.85 21.81
C THR A 236 4.36 25.53 21.87
N PHE A 237 4.38 26.85 21.70
CA PHE A 237 3.19 27.67 21.68
C PHE A 237 2.46 27.51 20.36
N THR A 238 1.16 27.23 20.46
CA THR A 238 0.23 27.15 19.33
C THR A 238 -1.05 27.90 19.69
N GLU A 239 -1.78 28.42 18.70
CA GLU A 239 -3.05 29.11 18.95
C GLU A 239 -4.05 28.18 19.64
N GLU A 240 -4.08 26.90 19.26
CA GLU A 240 -4.95 25.89 19.86
C GLU A 240 -4.66 25.68 21.35
N LEU A 241 -3.41 25.82 21.79
CA LEU A 241 -3.05 25.75 23.20
C LEU A 241 -3.60 26.96 23.98
N GLY A 242 -3.61 28.13 23.35
CA GLY A 242 -4.24 29.35 23.87
C GLY A 242 -5.77 29.18 23.97
N ASP A 243 -6.39 28.53 22.98
CA ASP A 243 -7.82 28.22 22.97
C ASP A 243 -8.19 27.30 24.14
N VAL A 244 -7.42 26.23 24.37
CA VAL A 244 -7.62 25.30 25.48
C VAL A 244 -7.61 26.01 26.84
N LEU A 245 -6.69 26.95 27.04
CA LEU A 245 -6.60 27.73 28.28
C LEU A 245 -7.78 28.69 28.43
N THR A 246 -8.20 29.32 27.34
CA THR A 246 -9.33 30.24 27.31
C THR A 246 -10.65 29.51 27.60
N GLU A 247 -10.85 28.34 26.98
CA GLU A 247 -11.99 27.44 27.22
C GLU A 247 -12.02 26.99 28.70
N HIS A 248 -10.86 26.61 29.25
CA HIS A 248 -10.79 26.20 30.65
C HIS A 248 -11.11 27.34 31.61
N ALA A 249 -10.66 28.56 31.32
CA ALA A 249 -10.92 29.77 32.10
C ALA A 249 -12.42 30.09 32.18
N GLN A 250 -13.12 30.00 31.04
CA GLN A 250 -14.57 30.22 30.95
C GLN A 250 -15.37 29.21 31.79
N ASN A 251 -14.91 27.96 31.82
CA ASN A 251 -15.55 26.90 32.59
C ASN A 251 -15.20 26.96 34.10
N ASN A 252 -14.10 27.62 34.48
CA ASN A 252 -13.57 27.60 35.84
C ASN A 252 -13.16 29.00 36.32
N HIS A 253 -14.13 29.72 36.88
CA HIS A 253 -13.96 31.10 37.36
C HIS A 253 -12.87 31.28 38.44
N HIS A 254 -12.51 30.22 39.17
CA HIS A 254 -11.48 30.25 40.22
C HIS A 254 -10.05 30.34 39.69
N VAL A 255 -9.84 29.99 38.41
CA VAL A 255 -8.53 30.04 37.71
C VAL A 255 -8.59 30.95 36.49
N LEU A 256 -9.57 31.85 36.43
CA LEU A 256 -9.82 32.74 35.30
C LEU A 256 -8.58 33.60 34.98
N ASP A 257 -8.10 34.38 35.95
CA ASP A 257 -7.00 35.33 35.72
C ASP A 257 -5.68 34.63 35.34
N PRO A 258 -5.24 33.55 36.02
CA PRO A 258 -4.04 32.83 35.61
C PRO A 258 -4.16 32.17 34.23
N CYS A 259 -5.31 31.57 33.88
CA CYS A 259 -5.49 30.95 32.57
C CYS A 259 -5.48 31.98 31.44
N LEU A 260 -6.14 33.12 31.62
CA LEU A 260 -6.16 34.18 30.61
C LEU A 260 -4.79 34.84 30.44
N ALA A 261 -4.03 35.01 31.53
CA ALA A 261 -2.66 35.51 31.45
C ALA A 261 -1.75 34.56 30.66
N LEU A 262 -1.85 33.25 30.90
CA LEU A 262 -1.10 32.24 30.15
C LEU A 262 -1.51 32.17 28.67
N ALA A 263 -2.82 32.24 28.38
CA ALA A 263 -3.32 32.27 27.01
C ALA A 263 -2.80 33.49 26.26
N THR A 264 -2.76 34.66 26.91
CA THR A 264 -2.22 35.90 26.32
C THR A 264 -0.75 35.75 25.97
N ILE A 265 0.07 35.18 26.86
CA ILE A 265 1.50 34.90 26.60
C ILE A 265 1.67 33.99 25.38
N ILE A 266 0.84 32.94 25.28
CA ILE A 266 0.89 31.99 24.16
C ILE A 266 0.50 32.67 22.85
N TYR A 267 -0.58 33.46 22.82
CA TYR A 267 -1.00 34.18 21.61
C TYR A 267 0.01 35.23 21.17
N GLU A 268 0.64 35.94 22.11
CA GLU A 268 1.69 36.91 21.80
C GLU A 268 2.93 36.24 21.20
N ALA A 269 3.24 35.02 21.63
CA ALA A 269 4.37 34.26 21.10
C ALA A 269 4.09 33.59 19.74
N CYS A 270 2.82 33.37 19.39
CA CYS A 270 2.39 32.84 18.08
C CYS A 270 2.32 33.90 16.96
N ARG A 271 2.46 35.18 17.31
CA ARG A 271 2.30 36.33 16.41
C ARG A 271 3.58 36.72 15.68
#